data_AF-A0A3D3NYG3-F1
#
_entry.id   AF-A0A3D3NYG3-F1
#
_cell.length_a   1.000
_cell.length_b   1.000
_cell.length_c   1.000
_cell.angle_alpha   90.00
_cell.angle_beta   90.00
_cell.angle_gamma   90.00
#
_symmetry.space_group_name_H-M   'P 1'
#
loop_
_entity.id
_entity.type
_entity.pdbx_description
1 polymer ?
#
loop_
_entity_poly.entity_id
_entity_poly.type
_entity_poly.pdbx_seq_one_letter_code
_entity_poly.pdbx_strand_id
1 'polypeptide(L)'
;RKRLLNAMRDFYGVGADTFEEILKGRSVDDADLEQRDEANVIDDDDEEASVVKFVNTVIREALEQHATDIHVEPMEDKLRMRYRIDGRLREVPVPENIKALQQSVIARLKVMAKLDIAE
;
A
#
# COMPACT_ATOMS: atom_id res chain seq x y z
N ARG A 1 -22.88 1.17 -8.39
CA ARG A 1 -21.62 0.49 -7.98
C ARG A 1 -20.41 1.42 -8.08
N LYS A 2 -20.04 1.94 -9.25
CA LYS A 2 -18.83 2.79 -9.44
C LYS A 2 -18.80 4.05 -8.54
N ARG A 3 -19.93 4.75 -8.38
CA ARG A 3 -20.03 5.91 -7.45
C ARG A 3 -19.81 5.54 -5.97
N LEU A 4 -20.26 4.36 -5.55
CA LEU A 4 -20.11 3.92 -4.16
C LEU A 4 -18.66 3.56 -3.86
N LEU A 5 -18.00 2.85 -4.79
CA LEU A 5 -16.58 2.49 -4.69
C LEU A 5 -15.68 3.73 -4.69
N ASN A 6 -15.95 4.71 -5.56
CA ASN A 6 -15.21 5.97 -5.56
C ASN A 6 -15.40 6.72 -4.24
N ALA A 7 -16.64 6.82 -3.73
CA ALA A 7 -16.89 7.45 -2.44
C ALA A 7 -16.19 6.72 -1.28
N MET A 8 -16.16 5.38 -1.29
CA MET A 8 -15.42 4.61 -0.28
C MET A 8 -13.92 4.91 -0.33
N ARG A 9 -13.31 4.97 -1.52
CA ARG A 9 -11.91 5.38 -1.69
C ARG A 9 -11.65 6.81 -1.22
N ASP A 10 -12.54 7.74 -1.55
CA ASP A 10 -12.39 9.14 -1.17
C ASP A 10 -12.46 9.35 0.35
N PHE A 11 -13.28 8.55 1.06
CA PHE A 11 -13.47 8.66 2.51
C PHE A 11 -12.49 7.83 3.34
N TYR A 12 -12.15 6.62 2.91
CA TYR A 12 -11.31 5.71 3.70
C TYR A 12 -9.88 5.55 3.18
N GLY A 13 -9.62 5.97 1.94
CA GLY A 13 -8.30 5.88 1.32
C GLY A 13 -8.10 4.72 0.37
N VAL A 14 -6.98 4.77 -0.36
CA VAL A 14 -6.51 3.69 -1.22
C VAL A 14 -6.15 2.49 -0.35
N GLY A 15 -6.73 1.33 -0.68
CA GLY A 15 -6.54 0.11 0.07
C GLY A 15 -7.27 0.06 1.41
N ALA A 16 -8.23 0.96 1.67
CA ALA A 16 -9.03 0.96 2.90
C ALA A 16 -9.75 -0.35 3.19
N ASP A 17 -10.33 -0.93 2.16
CA ASP A 17 -11.06 -2.20 2.19
C ASP A 17 -10.10 -3.34 2.54
N THR A 18 -8.91 -3.36 1.94
CA THR A 18 -7.83 -4.28 2.34
C THR A 18 -7.44 -4.02 3.79
N PHE A 19 -7.23 -2.76 4.16
CA PHE A 19 -6.74 -2.35 5.46
C PHE A 19 -7.70 -2.66 6.63
N GLU A 20 -9.01 -2.55 6.42
CA GLU A 20 -10.00 -2.93 7.42
C GLU A 20 -10.11 -4.46 7.57
N GLU A 21 -9.90 -5.22 6.50
CA GLU A 21 -9.79 -6.69 6.56
C GLU A 21 -8.55 -7.14 7.34
N ILE A 22 -7.44 -6.40 7.20
CA ILE A 22 -6.17 -6.57 7.93
C ILE A 22 -6.38 -6.37 9.44
N LEU A 23 -6.98 -5.24 9.83
CA LEU A 23 -7.30 -4.93 11.24
C LEU A 23 -8.23 -5.96 11.90
N LYS A 24 -9.05 -6.66 11.10
CA LYS A 24 -10.02 -7.64 11.58
C LYS A 24 -9.47 -9.07 11.64
N GLY A 25 -8.20 -9.30 11.28
CA GLY A 25 -7.55 -10.62 11.33
C GLY A 25 -8.24 -11.66 10.45
N ARG A 26 -8.89 -11.24 9.35
CA ARG A 26 -9.49 -12.17 8.39
C ARG A 26 -8.45 -12.51 7.33
N SER A 27 -8.04 -13.78 7.30
CA SER A 27 -7.29 -14.37 6.20
C SER A 27 -8.06 -14.17 4.89
N VAL A 28 -7.55 -13.30 4.02
CA VAL A 28 -8.10 -13.09 2.67
C VAL A 28 -7.36 -14.05 1.74
N ASP A 29 -8.09 -15.03 1.21
CA ASP A 29 -7.60 -16.13 0.36
C ASP A 29 -6.38 -15.77 -0.50
N ASP A 30 -5.29 -16.50 -0.24
CA ASP A 30 -3.93 -16.29 -0.75
C ASP A 30 -3.69 -17.05 -2.06
N ALA A 31 -4.57 -16.89 -3.06
CA ALA A 31 -4.50 -17.70 -4.27
C ALA A 31 -3.64 -17.12 -5.41
N ASP A 32 -3.02 -15.93 -5.24
CA ASP A 32 -2.34 -15.22 -6.35
C ASP A 32 -0.98 -14.57 -5.99
N LEU A 33 -0.41 -14.80 -4.80
CA LEU A 33 0.86 -14.16 -4.39
C LEU A 33 2.11 -15.04 -4.53
N GLU A 34 2.00 -16.28 -5.03
CA GLU A 34 3.16 -17.12 -5.34
C GLU A 34 3.89 -16.68 -6.63
N GLN A 35 4.59 -15.56 -6.57
CA GLN A 35 5.77 -15.31 -7.40
C GLN A 35 6.95 -14.92 -6.51
N ARG A 36 7.57 -15.95 -5.93
CA ARG A 36 9.00 -16.07 -5.57
C ARG A 36 9.75 -14.74 -5.39
N ASP A 37 9.45 -14.01 -4.31
CA ASP A 37 10.42 -13.07 -3.72
C ASP A 37 11.18 -13.84 -2.63
N GLU A 38 12.23 -14.56 -3.02
CA GLU A 38 13.22 -15.10 -2.07
C GLU A 38 14.05 -13.94 -1.50
N ALA A 39 13.49 -13.20 -0.53
CA ALA A 39 14.24 -12.33 0.37
C ALA A 39 13.46 -12.12 1.67
N ASN A 40 13.86 -12.90 2.69
CA ASN A 40 13.56 -12.77 4.12
C ASN A 40 12.16 -13.22 4.58
N VAL A 41 12.11 -14.46 5.04
CA VAL A 41 11.19 -14.91 6.09
C VAL A 41 11.58 -14.21 7.39
N ILE A 42 10.75 -13.29 7.87
CA ILE A 42 10.71 -12.89 9.27
C ILE A 42 9.24 -12.93 9.69
N ASP A 43 8.93 -13.93 10.52
CA ASP A 43 7.63 -14.26 11.11
C ASP A 43 6.72 -13.03 11.40
N ASP A 44 5.64 -12.92 10.63
CA ASP A 44 4.25 -12.60 11.03
C ASP A 44 3.40 -12.61 9.73
N ASP A 45 3.02 -13.81 9.28
CA ASP A 45 2.42 -14.09 7.96
C ASP A 45 1.20 -13.19 7.61
N ASP A 46 0.49 -12.69 8.61
CA ASP A 46 -0.69 -11.85 8.41
C ASP A 46 -0.34 -10.40 8.09
N GLU A 47 0.63 -9.79 8.76
CA GLU A 47 0.98 -8.37 8.54
C GLU A 47 1.77 -8.17 7.25
N GLU A 48 2.64 -9.12 6.88
CA GLU A 48 3.44 -9.00 5.65
C GLU A 48 2.57 -9.15 4.40
N ALA A 49 1.71 -10.17 4.33
CA ALA A 49 0.79 -10.37 3.21
C ALA A 49 -0.10 -9.14 2.95
N SER A 50 -0.49 -8.49 4.05
CA SER A 50 -1.31 -7.29 4.09
C SER A 50 -0.59 -6.06 3.50
N VAL A 51 0.68 -5.87 3.87
CA VAL A 51 1.52 -4.80 3.32
C VAL A 51 1.79 -5.03 1.83
N VAL A 52 2.05 -6.27 1.42
CA VAL A 52 2.22 -6.65 0.01
C VAL A 52 0.98 -6.28 -0.80
N LYS A 53 -0.21 -6.64 -0.33
CA LYS A 53 -1.50 -6.31 -0.99
C LYS A 53 -1.74 -4.80 -1.07
N PHE A 54 -1.42 -4.07 0.00
CA PHE A 54 -1.54 -2.61 0.01
C PHE A 54 -0.61 -1.96 -1.04
N VAL A 55 0.68 -2.30 -1.05
CA VAL A 55 1.65 -1.76 -2.01
C VAL A 55 1.25 -2.11 -3.45
N ASN A 56 0.81 -3.34 -3.70
CA ASN A 56 0.32 -3.75 -5.01
C ASN A 56 -0.93 -2.95 -5.44
N THR A 57 -1.85 -2.68 -4.51
CA THR A 57 -3.05 -1.88 -4.78
C THR A 57 -2.68 -0.44 -5.13
N VAL A 58 -1.76 0.17 -4.37
CA VAL A 58 -1.23 1.52 -4.66
C VAL A 58 -0.66 1.58 -6.08
N ILE A 59 0.20 0.63 -6.45
CA ILE A 59 0.85 0.63 -7.77
C ILE A 59 -0.18 0.43 -8.89
N ARG A 60 -1.12 -0.51 -8.72
CA ARG A 60 -2.19 -0.74 -9.69
C ARG A 60 -3.06 0.49 -9.87
N GLU A 61 -3.43 1.16 -8.78
CA GLU A 61 -4.25 2.36 -8.83
C GLU A 61 -3.50 3.53 -9.48
N ALA A 62 -2.22 3.72 -9.16
CA ALA A 62 -1.39 4.71 -9.82
C ALA A 62 -1.34 4.49 -11.34
N LEU A 63 -1.26 3.23 -11.79
CA LEU A 63 -1.32 2.87 -13.20
C LEU A 63 -2.70 3.18 -13.82
N GLU A 64 -3.80 2.82 -13.14
CA GLU A 64 -5.17 3.12 -13.58
C GLU A 64 -5.43 4.63 -13.70
N GLN A 65 -4.82 5.43 -12.83
CA GLN A 65 -4.91 6.88 -12.84
C GLN A 65 -3.90 7.55 -13.79
N HIS A 66 -3.10 6.77 -14.52
CA HIS A 66 -2.03 7.26 -15.39
C HIS A 66 -1.05 8.20 -14.65
N ALA A 67 -0.73 7.87 -13.40
CA ALA A 67 0.28 8.59 -12.64
C ALA A 67 1.67 8.35 -13.22
N THR A 68 2.45 9.41 -13.28
CA THR A 68 3.85 9.41 -13.74
C THR A 68 4.83 9.13 -12.61
N ASP A 69 4.49 9.57 -11.38
CA ASP A 69 5.28 9.33 -10.17
C ASP A 69 4.35 8.95 -9.02
N ILE A 70 4.84 8.06 -8.15
CA ILE A 70 4.26 7.75 -6.85
C ILE A 70 5.20 8.32 -5.78
N HIS A 71 4.69 9.22 -4.97
CA HIS A 71 5.40 9.78 -3.84
C HIS A 71 4.91 9.12 -2.55
N VAL A 72 5.83 8.44 -1.85
CA VAL A 72 5.60 7.89 -0.51
C VAL A 72 6.42 8.74 0.46
N GLU A 73 5.74 9.46 1.35
CA GLU A 73 6.33 10.49 2.21
C GLU A 73 6.07 10.17 3.69
N PRO A 74 7.02 9.49 4.35
CA PRO A 74 6.96 9.26 5.78
C PRO A 74 7.04 10.60 6.53
N MET A 75 6.01 10.92 7.30
CA MET A 75 6.00 12.08 8.19
C MET A 75 6.02 11.61 9.65
N GLU A 76 6.18 12.55 10.59
CA GLU A 76 6.20 12.23 12.02
C GLU A 76 4.92 11.50 12.45
N ASP A 77 3.76 12.07 12.14
CA ASP A 77 2.45 11.56 12.62
C ASP A 77 1.67 10.72 11.60
N LYS A 78 2.06 10.74 10.31
CA LYS A 78 1.33 10.05 9.25
C LYS A 78 2.23 9.60 8.10
N LEU A 79 1.74 8.65 7.30
CA LEU A 79 2.29 8.37 5.98
C LEU A 79 1.49 9.19 4.97
N ARG A 80 2.13 10.08 4.22
CA ARG A 80 1.48 10.82 3.13
C ARG A 80 1.79 10.16 1.80
N MET A 81 0.78 9.98 0.97
CA MET A 81 0.95 9.46 -0.40
C MET A 81 0.42 10.46 -1.42
N ARG A 82 1.17 10.64 -2.51
CA ARG A 82 0.77 11.55 -3.61
C ARG A 82 1.07 10.93 -4.96
N TYR A 83 0.20 11.17 -5.93
CA TYR A 83 0.44 10.81 -7.33
C TYR A 83 0.74 12.06 -8.14
N ARG A 84 1.69 11.97 -9.06
CA ARG A 84 1.87 12.99 -10.10
C ARG A 84 1.04 12.61 -11.31
N ILE A 85 -0.04 13.35 -11.55
CA ILE A 85 -0.94 13.16 -12.70
C ILE A 85 -0.97 14.46 -13.49
N ASP A 86 -0.67 14.38 -14.78
CA ASP A 86 -0.56 15.54 -15.68
C ASP A 86 0.37 16.64 -15.13
N GLY A 87 1.50 16.22 -14.56
CA GLY A 87 2.50 17.12 -13.98
C GLY A 87 2.15 17.69 -12.59
N ARG A 88 0.94 17.44 -12.07
CA ARG A 88 0.48 17.97 -10.77
C ARG A 88 0.47 16.89 -9.71
N LEU A 89 0.93 17.23 -8.51
CA LEU A 89 0.86 16.36 -7.33
C LEU A 89 -0.54 16.42 -6.73
N ARG A 90 -1.15 15.25 -6.56
CA ARG A 90 -2.45 15.07 -5.91
C ARG A 90 -2.28 14.17 -4.71
N GLU A 91 -2.74 14.62 -3.54
CA GLU A 91 -2.76 13.79 -2.33
C GLU A 91 -3.80 12.68 -2.48
N VAL A 92 -3.39 11.49 -2.09
CA VAL A 92 -4.18 10.29 -2.18
C VAL A 92 -4.53 9.89 -0.75
N PRO A 93 -5.83 9.74 -0.42
CA PRO A 93 -6.22 9.35 0.92
C PRO A 93 -5.64 7.96 1.21
N VAL A 94 -5.16 7.77 2.43
CA VAL A 94 -4.65 6.51 2.94
C VAL A 94 -5.28 6.23 4.31
N PRO A 95 -5.38 4.96 4.72
CA PRO A 95 -5.97 4.61 6.02
C PRO A 95 -5.29 5.36 7.17
N GLU A 96 -6.04 5.88 8.15
CA GLU A 96 -5.48 6.74 9.21
C GLU A 96 -4.38 6.05 10.03
N ASN A 97 -4.50 4.75 10.23
CA ASN A 97 -3.54 3.95 10.99
C ASN A 97 -2.50 3.24 10.12
N ILE A 98 -2.37 3.61 8.83
CA ILE A 98 -1.26 3.18 7.97
C ILE A 98 0.11 3.53 8.58
N LYS A 99 0.14 4.51 9.50
CA LYS A 99 1.35 4.91 10.23
C LYS A 99 2.00 3.73 10.96
N ALA A 100 1.22 2.79 11.48
CA ALA A 100 1.73 1.58 12.14
C ALA A 100 2.53 0.70 11.17
N LEU A 101 2.11 0.63 9.90
CA LEU A 101 2.73 -0.18 8.86
C LEU A 101 3.78 0.58 8.04
N GLN A 102 4.12 1.82 8.42
CA GLN A 102 4.99 2.69 7.64
C GLN A 102 6.34 2.03 7.33
N GLN A 103 6.98 1.41 8.33
CA GLN A 103 8.28 0.77 8.14
C GLN A 103 8.18 -0.45 7.22
N SER A 104 7.14 -1.26 7.39
CA SER A 104 6.87 -2.42 6.55
C SER A 104 6.62 -2.02 5.09
N VAL A 105 5.87 -0.94 4.84
CA VAL A 105 5.64 -0.39 3.49
C VAL A 105 6.96 0.06 2.86
N ILE A 106 7.82 0.78 3.59
CA ILE A 106 9.13 1.23 3.09
C ILE A 106 10.03 0.02 2.78
N ALA A 107 10.10 -0.95 3.70
CA ALA A 107 10.88 -2.17 3.52
C ALA A 107 10.41 -2.94 2.28
N ARG A 108 9.10 -3.11 2.08
CA ARG A 108 8.55 -3.78 0.90
C ARG A 108 8.92 -3.06 -0.40
N LEU A 109 8.85 -1.73 -0.43
CA LEU A 109 9.28 -0.94 -1.60
C LEU A 109 10.78 -1.11 -1.87
N LYS A 110 11.63 -1.16 -0.82
CA LYS A 110 13.07 -1.42 -0.95
C LYS A 110 13.34 -2.81 -1.52
N VAL A 111 12.66 -3.85 -1.02
CA VAL A 111 12.75 -5.23 -1.55
C VAL A 111 12.41 -5.26 -3.03
N MET A 112 11.27 -4.68 -3.43
CA MET A 112 10.84 -4.64 -4.83
C MET A 112 11.83 -3.90 -5.74
N ALA A 113 12.50 -2.88 -5.21
CA ALA A 113 13.53 -2.12 -5.91
C ALA A 113 14.92 -2.77 -5.84
N LYS A 114 15.07 -3.92 -5.18
CA LYS A 114 16.36 -4.59 -4.90
C LYS A 114 17.36 -3.67 -4.18
N LEU A 115 16.85 -2.84 -3.29
CA LEU A 115 17.64 -1.97 -2.42
C LEU A 115 17.89 -2.65 -1.07
N ASP A 116 18.95 -2.20 -0.38
CA ASP A 116 19.24 -2.66 0.98
C ASP A 116 18.17 -2.16 1.95
N ILE A 117 17.76 -3.05 2.85
CA ILE A 117 16.70 -2.84 3.84
C ILE A 117 17.29 -2.40 5.18
N ALA A 118 18.57 -2.71 5.44
CA ALA A 118 19.23 -2.49 6.73
C ALA A 118 19.62 -1.03 6.99
N GLU A 119 19.56 -0.15 5.98
CA GLU A 119 19.88 1.28 6.05
C GLU A 119 18.63 2.17 6.21
#